data_AF-A0A371NVZ9-F1
#
_entry.id   AF-A0A371NVZ9-F1
#
_cell.length_a   1.000
_cell.length_b   1.000
_cell.length_c   1.000
_cell.angle_alpha   90.00
_cell.angle_beta   90.00
_cell.angle_gamma   90.00
#
_symmetry.space_group_name_H-M   'P 1'
#
loop_
_entity.id
_entity.type
_entity.pdbx_description
1 polymer ?
#
loop_
_entity_poly.entity_id
_entity_poly.type
_entity_poly.pdbx_seq_one_letter_code
_entity_poly.pdbx_strand_id
1 'polypeptide(L)'
;MRKALAPFAPVEVWKDLAQKTASRWGCLFAVLSIASFVFPVLALLLLLGWAFGANDIANVGYAGVLTVIAAAVSGSGIRDDIRRRDTSDVGTARLLGLFHGVPSTLGLVLAVAAIVQGEAEGAIGIAGIALDAAVGWIPFFVYRPPAHAGTARWQRHLARLEQARDNMPEEERTRVVEDLQMAFRELEKRGLVPEQDLLRARQQQVGMLGIVMALREGLKSARD
;
A
#
# COMPACT_ATOMS: atom_id res chain seq x y z
N MET A 1 -17.40 -8.73 -0.34
CA MET A 1 -17.04 -9.74 -1.37
C MET A 1 -16.15 -9.20 -2.50
N ARG A 2 -16.62 -8.28 -3.37
CA ARG A 2 -15.89 -7.87 -4.61
C ARG A 2 -14.43 -7.45 -4.43
N LYS A 3 -14.12 -6.64 -3.40
CA LYS A 3 -12.75 -6.19 -3.09
C LYS A 3 -11.83 -7.32 -2.61
N ALA A 4 -12.39 -8.32 -1.93
CA ALA A 4 -11.63 -9.46 -1.42
C ALA A 4 -11.33 -10.50 -2.51
N LEU A 5 -12.17 -10.55 -3.56
CA LEU A 5 -11.97 -11.39 -4.74
C LEU A 5 -10.97 -10.79 -5.76
N ALA A 6 -10.83 -9.47 -5.78
CA ALA A 6 -9.98 -8.75 -6.73
C ALA A 6 -8.51 -9.27 -6.84
N PRO A 7 -7.81 -9.66 -5.75
CA PRO A 7 -6.45 -10.21 -5.83
C PRO A 7 -6.38 -11.60 -6.50
N PHE A 8 -7.50 -12.30 -6.57
CA PHE A 8 -7.63 -13.65 -7.12
C PHE A 8 -8.32 -13.67 -8.49
N ALA A 9 -8.82 -12.52 -8.96
CA ALA A 9 -9.48 -12.41 -10.25
C ALA A 9 -8.45 -12.31 -11.40
N PRO A 10 -8.80 -12.79 -12.61
CA PRO A 10 -8.04 -12.51 -13.82
C PRO A 10 -7.87 -10.99 -14.04
N VAL A 11 -6.78 -10.58 -14.69
CA VAL A 11 -6.42 -9.14 -14.87
C VAL A 11 -7.51 -8.38 -15.62
N GLU A 12 -8.19 -9.08 -16.51
CA GLU A 12 -9.27 -8.61 -17.37
C GLU A 12 -10.49 -8.17 -16.54
N VAL A 13 -10.75 -8.87 -15.42
CA VAL A 13 -11.92 -8.64 -14.55
C VAL A 13 -11.59 -7.71 -13.37
N TRP A 14 -10.30 -7.55 -13.07
CA TRP A 14 -9.82 -6.72 -11.97
C TRP A 14 -10.24 -5.25 -12.08
N LYS A 15 -10.19 -4.68 -13.30
CA LYS A 15 -10.57 -3.28 -13.54
C LYS A 15 -12.05 -3.04 -13.23
N ASP A 16 -12.92 -3.95 -13.64
CA ASP A 16 -14.37 -3.86 -13.42
C ASP A 16 -14.74 -4.04 -11.94
N LEU A 17 -13.99 -4.88 -11.22
CA LEU A 17 -14.15 -5.05 -9.77
C LEU A 17 -13.67 -3.82 -8.97
N ALA A 18 -12.74 -3.03 -9.51
CA ALA A 18 -12.15 -1.86 -8.86
C ALA A 18 -12.85 -0.52 -9.16
N GLN A 19 -13.61 -0.42 -10.27
CA GLN A 19 -14.14 0.84 -10.80
C GLN A 19 -15.15 1.59 -9.89
N LYS A 20 -15.93 0.91 -9.04
CA LYS A 20 -16.99 1.56 -8.23
C LYS A 20 -16.51 2.15 -6.90
N THR A 21 -15.22 2.40 -6.74
CA THR A 21 -14.62 2.69 -5.42
C THR A 21 -13.97 4.06 -5.28
N ALA A 22 -13.98 4.89 -6.32
CA ALA A 22 -13.38 6.21 -6.26
C ALA A 22 -14.19 7.12 -5.32
N SER A 23 -13.75 7.22 -4.06
CA SER A 23 -14.20 8.30 -3.17
C SER A 23 -13.91 9.64 -3.84
N ARG A 24 -14.81 10.62 -3.71
CA ARG A 24 -14.57 12.01 -4.17
C ARG A 24 -13.27 12.61 -3.59
N TRP A 25 -12.85 12.10 -2.43
CA TRP A 25 -11.61 12.47 -1.76
C TRP A 25 -10.38 11.67 -2.23
N GLY A 26 -10.59 10.55 -2.94
CA GLY A 26 -9.51 9.66 -3.37
C GLY A 26 -8.50 10.31 -4.31
N CYS A 27 -8.96 11.20 -5.19
CA CYS A 27 -8.06 11.96 -6.08
C CYS A 27 -7.20 12.95 -5.29
N LEU A 28 -7.81 13.70 -4.35
CA LEU A 28 -7.08 14.64 -3.50
C LEU A 28 -6.05 13.91 -2.63
N PHE A 29 -6.43 12.79 -2.00
CA PHE A 29 -5.50 11.98 -1.21
C PHE A 29 -4.38 11.37 -2.06
N ALA A 30 -4.65 10.97 -3.30
CA ALA A 30 -3.61 10.49 -4.20
C ALA A 30 -2.59 11.59 -4.52
N VAL A 31 -3.05 12.81 -4.84
CA VAL A 31 -2.16 13.96 -5.07
C VAL A 31 -1.37 14.30 -3.81
N LEU A 32 -2.03 14.33 -2.64
CA LEU A 32 -1.38 14.60 -1.36
C LEU A 32 -0.31 13.56 -1.02
N SER A 33 -0.56 12.30 -1.34
CA SER A 33 0.38 11.20 -1.14
C SER A 33 1.59 11.30 -2.08
N ILE A 34 1.38 11.71 -3.34
CA ILE A 34 2.50 11.97 -4.25
C ILE A 34 3.32 13.16 -3.74
N ALA A 35 2.65 14.23 -3.34
CA ALA A 35 3.29 15.43 -2.81
C ALA A 35 4.11 15.13 -1.54
N SER A 36 3.65 14.23 -0.67
CA SER A 36 4.39 13.85 0.54
C SER A 36 5.73 13.18 0.25
N PHE A 37 5.93 12.55 -0.92
CA PHE A 37 7.25 12.03 -1.33
C PHE A 37 8.14 13.09 -1.95
N VAL A 38 7.55 14.09 -2.61
CA VAL A 38 8.29 15.13 -3.31
C VAL A 38 8.81 16.18 -2.33
N PHE A 39 8.05 16.50 -1.28
CA PHE A 39 8.42 17.55 -0.32
C PHE A 39 9.73 17.31 0.45
N PRO A 40 10.03 16.11 0.98
CA PRO A 40 11.33 15.83 1.60
C PRO A 40 12.49 16.00 0.62
N VAL A 41 12.31 15.60 -0.65
CA VAL A 41 13.31 15.75 -1.70
C VAL A 41 13.52 17.23 -2.05
N LEU A 42 12.44 18.00 -2.21
CA LEU A 42 12.53 19.45 -2.45
C LEU A 42 13.20 20.18 -1.27
N ALA A 43 12.87 19.81 -0.04
CA ALA A 43 13.51 20.35 1.15
C ALA A 43 15.02 20.07 1.15
N LEU A 44 15.44 18.85 0.82
CA LEU A 44 16.84 18.50 0.66
C LEU A 44 17.50 19.32 -0.47
N LEU A 45 16.88 19.41 -1.64
CA LEU A 45 17.43 20.16 -2.79
C LEU A 45 17.63 21.65 -2.48
N LEU A 46 16.70 22.27 -1.73
CA LEU A 46 16.85 23.65 -1.26
C LEU A 46 18.11 23.82 -0.40
N LEU A 47 18.36 22.88 0.52
CA LEU A 47 19.54 22.90 1.39
C LEU A 47 20.84 22.54 0.65
N LEU A 48 20.77 21.67 -0.36
CA LEU A 48 21.91 21.36 -1.23
C LEU A 48 22.33 22.57 -2.06
N GLY A 49 21.38 23.42 -2.48
CA GLY A 49 21.69 24.68 -3.15
C GLY A 49 22.63 25.55 -2.32
N TRP A 50 22.42 25.64 -1.01
CA TRP A 50 23.37 26.29 -0.10
C TRP A 50 24.68 25.51 0.02
N ALA A 51 24.63 24.19 0.24
CA ALA A 51 25.83 23.37 0.44
C ALA A 51 26.81 23.38 -0.75
N PHE A 52 26.31 23.62 -1.97
CA PHE A 52 27.12 23.74 -3.18
C PHE A 52 27.37 25.19 -3.63
N GLY A 53 27.05 26.17 -2.79
CA GLY A 53 27.35 27.59 -3.04
C GLY A 53 26.46 28.27 -4.08
N ALA A 54 25.29 27.71 -4.39
CA ALA A 54 24.31 28.38 -5.25
C ALA A 54 23.52 29.46 -4.50
N ASN A 55 23.48 29.40 -3.16
CA ASN A 55 22.85 30.39 -2.29
C ASN A 55 23.77 30.71 -1.11
N ASP A 56 23.83 31.97 -0.70
CA ASP A 56 24.63 32.40 0.46
C ASP A 56 24.00 32.03 1.82
N ILE A 57 22.68 31.80 1.84
CA ILE A 57 21.92 31.49 3.05
C ILE A 57 21.08 30.22 2.83
N ALA A 58 21.12 29.31 3.79
CA ALA A 58 20.30 28.11 3.80
C ALA A 58 18.87 28.42 4.26
N ASN A 59 17.89 28.14 3.40
CA ASN A 59 16.46 28.30 3.67
C ASN A 59 15.89 27.18 4.58
N VAL A 60 16.41 27.04 5.80
CA VAL A 60 16.03 26.00 6.76
C VAL A 60 14.54 26.10 7.16
N GLY A 61 14.01 27.32 7.28
CA GLY A 61 12.59 27.55 7.57
C GLY A 61 11.65 26.92 6.53
N TYR A 62 11.89 27.20 5.24
CA TYR A 62 11.10 26.66 4.14
C TYR A 62 11.24 25.13 4.02
N ALA A 63 12.46 24.62 4.12
CA ALA A 63 12.72 23.19 4.14
C ALA A 63 11.93 22.51 5.29
N GLY A 64 11.94 23.12 6.48
CA GLY A 64 11.15 22.70 7.63
C GLY A 64 9.66 22.62 7.35
N VAL A 65 9.06 23.66 6.77
CA VAL A 65 7.61 23.67 6.45
C VAL A 65 7.25 22.54 5.48
N LEU A 66 8.03 22.34 4.42
CA LEU A 66 7.81 21.25 3.46
C LEU A 66 7.85 19.88 4.15
N THR A 67 8.84 19.65 5.00
CA THR A 67 8.97 18.39 5.75
C THR A 67 7.85 18.19 6.77
N VAL A 68 7.34 19.25 7.42
CA VAL A 68 6.17 19.13 8.33
C VAL A 68 4.92 18.69 7.59
N ILE A 69 4.68 19.27 6.41
CA ILE A 69 3.52 18.89 5.58
C ILE A 69 3.67 17.42 5.15
N ALA A 70 4.87 17.01 4.72
CA ALA A 70 5.16 15.62 4.36
C ALA A 70 4.92 14.65 5.54
N ALA A 71 5.43 15.00 6.72
CA ALA A 71 5.30 14.24 7.95
C ALA A 71 3.85 14.11 8.40
N ALA A 72 3.05 15.17 8.29
CA ALA A 72 1.64 15.15 8.67
C ALA A 72 0.83 14.19 7.79
N VAL A 73 1.06 14.24 6.47
CA VAL A 73 0.39 13.36 5.50
C VAL A 73 0.82 11.91 5.72
N SER A 74 2.12 11.64 5.74
CA SER A 74 2.66 10.29 5.90
C SER A 74 2.33 9.69 7.27
N GLY A 75 2.44 10.49 8.34
CA GLY A 75 2.12 10.09 9.71
C GLY A 75 0.65 9.70 9.90
N SER A 76 -0.28 10.37 9.20
CA SER A 76 -1.70 9.96 9.21
C SER A 76 -1.90 8.57 8.61
N GLY A 77 -1.22 8.29 7.49
CA GLY A 77 -1.23 6.97 6.85
C GLY A 77 -0.64 5.90 7.75
N ILE A 78 0.52 6.15 8.36
CA ILE A 78 1.17 5.21 9.31
C ILE A 78 0.25 4.94 10.51
N ARG A 79 -0.41 5.96 11.06
CA ARG A 79 -1.32 5.78 12.20
C ARG A 79 -2.50 4.87 11.85
N ASP A 80 -3.11 5.08 10.69
CA ASP A 80 -4.22 4.25 10.23
C ASP A 80 -3.78 2.82 9.94
N ASP A 81 -2.58 2.65 9.41
CA ASP A 81 -2.01 1.37 9.06
C ASP A 81 -1.60 0.56 10.31
N ILE A 82 -1.04 1.22 11.33
CA ILE A 82 -0.79 0.62 12.65
C ILE A 82 -2.09 0.19 13.34
N ARG A 83 -3.20 0.93 13.13
CA ARG A 83 -4.52 0.54 13.66
C ARG A 83 -5.12 -0.66 12.91
N ARG A 84 -4.70 -0.88 11.67
CA ARG A 84 -5.20 -1.93 10.78
C ARG A 84 -4.08 -2.92 10.43
N ARG A 85 -3.33 -3.39 11.44
CA ARG A 85 -2.07 -4.17 11.31
C ARG A 85 -2.08 -5.30 10.26
N ASP A 86 -3.23 -5.78 9.83
CA ASP A 86 -3.40 -6.82 8.82
C ASP A 86 -3.35 -6.31 7.35
N THR A 87 -3.22 -5.01 7.11
CA THR A 87 -3.37 -4.44 5.74
C THR A 87 -2.09 -4.19 4.96
N SER A 88 -0.97 -3.85 5.59
CA SER A 88 0.19 -3.32 4.88
C SER A 88 1.29 -4.33 4.61
N ASP A 89 1.87 -4.20 3.42
CA ASP A 89 3.08 -4.92 3.04
C ASP A 89 4.31 -4.25 3.66
N VAL A 90 5.13 -5.03 4.39
CA VAL A 90 6.32 -4.52 5.09
C VAL A 90 7.32 -3.90 4.11
N GLY A 91 7.45 -4.48 2.92
CA GLY A 91 8.33 -3.96 1.87
C GLY A 91 7.90 -2.56 1.44
N THR A 92 6.61 -2.39 1.13
CA THR A 92 6.04 -1.08 0.80
C THR A 92 6.22 -0.08 1.95
N ALA A 93 5.90 -0.46 3.20
CA ALA A 93 6.03 0.43 4.36
C ALA A 93 7.47 0.91 4.58
N ARG A 94 8.47 0.03 4.38
CA ARG A 94 9.89 0.39 4.48
C ARG A 94 10.36 1.25 3.33
N LEU A 95 9.90 0.97 2.11
CA LEU A 95 10.20 1.80 0.95
C LEU A 95 9.68 3.23 1.14
N LEU A 96 8.45 3.36 1.63
CA LEU A 96 7.86 4.64 2.05
C LEU A 96 8.74 5.32 3.11
N GLY A 97 9.18 4.55 4.10
CA GLY A 97 10.12 5.01 5.11
C GLY A 97 11.42 5.58 4.53
N LEU A 98 12.03 4.93 3.52
CA LEU A 98 13.24 5.43 2.87
C LEU A 98 13.03 6.78 2.16
N PHE A 99 11.89 6.95 1.48
CA PHE A 99 11.59 8.18 0.75
C PHE A 99 11.41 9.41 1.64
N HIS A 100 11.13 9.22 2.94
CA HIS A 100 11.13 10.29 3.93
C HIS A 100 12.46 10.33 4.69
N GLY A 101 12.87 9.19 5.25
CA GLY A 101 14.00 9.08 6.18
C GLY A 101 15.33 9.50 5.57
N VAL A 102 15.66 9.04 4.37
CA VAL A 102 16.94 9.37 3.72
C VAL A 102 17.06 10.87 3.41
N PRO A 103 16.15 11.47 2.62
CA PRO A 103 16.29 12.88 2.27
C PRO A 103 16.19 13.79 3.50
N SER A 104 15.30 13.51 4.46
CA SER A 104 15.15 14.33 5.66
C SER A 104 16.32 14.18 6.63
N THR A 105 16.95 13.01 6.73
CA THR A 105 18.17 12.86 7.53
C THR A 105 19.34 13.63 6.93
N LEU A 106 19.53 13.57 5.60
CA LEU A 106 20.54 14.37 4.92
C LEU A 106 20.25 15.88 5.05
N GLY A 107 19.00 16.29 4.86
CA GLY A 107 18.57 17.67 5.05
C GLY A 107 18.79 18.14 6.49
N LEU A 108 18.57 17.28 7.48
CA LEU A 108 18.83 17.60 8.89
C LEU A 108 20.32 17.88 9.13
N VAL A 109 21.21 17.07 8.57
CA VAL A 109 22.67 17.29 8.66
C VAL A 109 23.05 18.64 8.05
N LEU A 110 22.53 18.97 6.86
CA LEU A 110 22.79 20.26 6.21
C LEU A 110 22.21 21.44 6.99
N ALA A 111 21.00 21.30 7.53
CA ALA A 111 20.38 22.34 8.36
C ALA A 111 21.20 22.60 9.65
N VAL A 112 21.67 21.54 10.32
CA VAL A 112 22.57 21.67 11.47
C VAL A 112 23.85 22.39 11.08
N ALA A 113 24.48 22.01 9.96
CA ALA A 113 25.70 22.65 9.49
C ALA A 113 25.50 24.16 9.22
N ALA A 114 24.42 24.53 8.53
CA ALA A 114 24.09 25.92 8.24
C ALA A 114 23.81 26.72 9.53
N ILE A 115 23.09 26.15 10.49
CA ILE A 115 22.80 26.79 11.78
C ILE A 115 24.09 27.04 12.56
N VAL A 116 24.99 26.05 12.61
CA VAL A 116 26.27 26.17 13.32
C VAL A 116 27.16 27.24 12.67
N GLN A 117 27.10 27.40 11.36
CA GLN A 117 27.83 28.43 10.61
C GLN A 117 27.18 29.82 10.68
N GLY A 118 25.97 29.93 11.23
CA GLY A 118 25.22 31.20 11.27
C GLY A 118 24.60 31.59 9.92
N GLU A 119 24.54 30.65 8.97
CA GLU A 119 24.07 30.85 7.60
C GLU A 119 22.66 30.28 7.37
N ALA A 120 21.90 30.06 8.45
CA ALA A 120 20.55 29.52 8.38
C ALA A 120 19.48 30.59 8.53
N GLU A 121 18.60 30.70 7.53
CA GLU A 121 17.34 31.42 7.65
C GLU A 121 16.26 30.51 8.24
N GLY A 122 15.61 30.98 9.32
CA GLY A 122 14.52 30.26 9.95
C GLY A 122 14.94 28.96 10.64
N ALA A 123 15.98 29.02 11.49
CA ALA A 123 16.55 27.86 12.19
C ALA A 123 15.53 26.95 12.90
N ILE A 124 14.39 27.49 13.36
CA ILE A 124 13.28 26.73 13.96
C ILE A 124 12.75 25.63 13.02
N GLY A 125 12.89 25.80 11.70
CA GLY A 125 12.52 24.81 10.69
C GLY A 125 13.21 23.45 10.85
N ILE A 126 14.35 23.39 11.56
CA ILE A 126 15.05 22.13 11.88
C ILE A 126 14.14 21.11 12.59
N ALA A 127 13.21 21.58 13.43
CA ALA A 127 12.27 20.72 14.14
C ALA A 127 11.35 19.96 13.17
N GLY A 128 10.94 20.62 12.07
CA GLY A 128 10.15 20.00 11.01
C GLY A 128 10.90 18.90 10.28
N ILE A 129 12.16 19.18 9.94
CA ILE A 129 13.03 18.22 9.23
C ILE A 129 13.31 17.00 10.13
N ALA A 130 13.58 17.24 11.41
CA ALA A 130 13.78 16.17 12.39
C ALA A 130 12.52 15.31 12.58
N LEU A 131 11.33 15.93 12.60
CA LEU A 131 10.06 15.23 12.70
C LEU A 131 9.83 14.31 11.50
N ASP A 132 10.05 14.79 10.27
CA ASP A 132 9.86 13.96 9.07
C ASP A 132 10.90 12.83 8.98
N ALA A 133 12.15 13.09 9.35
CA ALA A 133 13.17 12.05 9.47
C ALA A 133 12.72 10.95 10.45
N ALA A 134 12.21 11.32 11.62
CA ALA A 134 11.67 10.38 12.59
C ALA A 134 10.50 9.57 11.99
N VAL A 135 9.55 10.22 11.34
CA VAL A 135 8.43 9.57 10.64
C VAL A 135 8.92 8.57 9.59
N GLY A 136 9.94 8.92 8.81
CA GLY A 136 10.55 8.04 7.81
C GLY A 136 11.21 6.79 8.41
N TRP A 137 11.74 6.88 9.64
CA TRP A 137 12.38 5.74 10.29
C TRP A 137 11.42 4.85 11.09
N ILE A 138 10.25 5.34 11.51
CA ILE A 138 9.23 4.55 12.23
C ILE A 138 8.93 3.19 11.57
N PRO A 139 8.72 3.10 10.23
CA PRO A 139 8.42 1.84 9.59
C PRO A 139 9.46 0.73 9.79
N PHE A 140 10.73 1.07 10.00
CA PHE A 140 11.80 0.09 10.22
C PHE A 140 11.74 -0.54 11.60
N PHE A 141 11.24 0.19 12.59
CA PHE A 141 11.09 -0.28 13.96
C PHE A 141 9.74 -0.96 14.20
N VAL A 142 8.68 -0.48 13.54
CA VAL A 142 7.31 -0.97 13.73
C VAL A 142 7.00 -2.18 12.84
N TYR A 143 7.43 -2.19 11.59
CA TYR A 143 7.14 -3.28 10.65
C TYR A 143 8.30 -4.27 10.59
N ARG A 144 8.11 -5.42 11.24
CA ARG A 144 9.02 -6.56 11.16
C ARG A 144 8.69 -7.42 9.94
N PRO A 145 9.67 -7.77 9.10
CA PRO A 145 9.44 -8.62 7.94
C PRO A 145 8.97 -10.00 8.41
N PRO A 146 7.90 -10.56 7.82
CA PRO A 146 7.55 -11.95 8.08
C PRO A 146 8.67 -12.86 7.58
N ALA A 147 8.91 -13.97 8.28
CA ALA A 147 9.94 -14.96 7.92
C ALA A 147 9.78 -15.49 6.47
N HIS A 148 8.54 -15.48 5.95
CA HIS A 148 8.20 -15.84 4.58
C HIS A 148 7.19 -14.84 3.99
N ALA A 149 7.69 -13.86 3.23
CA ALA A 149 6.86 -12.75 2.71
C ALA A 149 5.77 -13.19 1.71
N GLY A 150 6.04 -14.23 0.89
CA GLY A 150 5.09 -14.76 -0.08
C GLY A 150 3.87 -15.43 0.58
N THR A 151 4.12 -16.30 1.56
CA THR A 151 3.07 -17.03 2.28
C THR A 151 2.21 -16.10 3.15
N ALA A 152 2.82 -15.09 3.78
CA ALA A 152 2.10 -14.12 4.61
C ALA A 152 1.16 -13.23 3.79
N ARG A 153 1.51 -12.84 2.56
CA ARG A 153 0.62 -12.08 1.67
C ARG A 153 -0.58 -12.94 1.25
N TRP A 154 -0.31 -14.18 0.87
CA TRP A 154 -1.34 -15.16 0.48
C TRP A 154 -2.34 -15.45 1.61
N GLN A 155 -1.84 -15.76 2.81
CA GLN A 155 -2.66 -16.02 3.99
C GLN A 155 -3.56 -14.84 4.34
N ARG A 156 -3.06 -13.59 4.21
CA ARG A 156 -3.87 -12.40 4.46
C ARG A 156 -5.00 -12.21 3.44
N HIS A 157 -4.74 -12.48 2.16
CA HIS A 157 -5.79 -12.40 1.15
C HIS A 157 -6.85 -13.50 1.37
N LEU A 158 -6.44 -14.70 1.76
CA LEU A 158 -7.36 -15.79 2.15
C LEU A 158 -8.21 -15.41 3.36
N ALA A 159 -7.61 -14.91 4.44
CA ALA A 159 -8.34 -14.51 5.64
C ALA A 159 -9.39 -13.42 5.34
N ARG A 160 -9.08 -12.45 4.46
CA ARG A 160 -10.04 -11.43 4.02
C ARG A 160 -11.18 -12.01 3.19
N LEU A 161 -10.90 -13.03 2.39
CA LEU A 161 -11.91 -13.71 1.59
C LEU A 161 -12.85 -14.53 2.48
N GLU A 162 -12.29 -15.26 3.45
CA GLU A 162 -13.05 -16.01 4.46
C GLU A 162 -13.92 -15.06 5.29
N GLN A 163 -13.36 -13.98 5.81
CA GLN A 163 -14.12 -12.98 6.56
C GLN A 163 -15.22 -12.32 5.73
N ALA A 164 -14.97 -12.05 4.44
CA ALA A 164 -15.97 -11.49 3.54
C ALA A 164 -17.09 -12.48 3.20
N ARG A 165 -16.80 -13.78 3.19
CA ARG A 165 -17.79 -14.86 3.04
C ARG A 165 -18.62 -15.02 4.31
N ASP A 166 -17.98 -15.00 5.47
CA ASP A 166 -18.66 -15.22 6.76
C ASP A 166 -19.62 -14.07 7.08
N ASN A 167 -19.26 -12.85 6.69
CA ASN A 167 -20.11 -11.67 6.82
C ASN A 167 -21.11 -11.48 5.67
N MET A 168 -21.20 -12.42 4.72
CA MET A 168 -22.15 -12.32 3.60
C MET A 168 -23.57 -12.63 4.10
N PRO A 169 -24.58 -11.78 3.76
CA PRO A 169 -25.98 -12.09 4.04
C PRO A 169 -26.40 -13.43 3.41
N GLU A 170 -27.19 -14.23 4.14
CA GLU A 170 -27.70 -15.53 3.68
C GLU A 170 -28.37 -15.44 2.29
N GLU A 171 -29.14 -14.39 2.03
CA GLU A 171 -29.79 -14.16 0.73
C GLU A 171 -28.79 -13.97 -0.42
N GLU A 172 -27.71 -13.21 -0.18
CA GLU A 172 -26.66 -12.98 -1.17
C GLU A 172 -25.85 -14.25 -1.40
N ARG A 173 -25.61 -15.04 -0.34
CA ARG A 173 -24.93 -16.33 -0.42
C ARG A 173 -25.73 -17.32 -1.27
N THR A 174 -27.02 -17.44 -1.04
CA THR A 174 -27.92 -18.32 -1.82
C THR A 174 -27.93 -17.92 -3.29
N ARG A 175 -28.08 -16.62 -3.59
CA ARG A 175 -28.04 -16.12 -4.97
C ARG A 175 -26.73 -16.47 -5.68
N VAL A 176 -25.58 -16.29 -5.02
CA VAL A 176 -24.28 -16.63 -5.59
C VAL A 176 -24.14 -18.13 -5.84
N VAL A 177 -24.66 -18.98 -4.94
CA VAL A 177 -24.68 -20.44 -5.16
C VAL A 177 -25.52 -20.80 -6.37
N GLU A 178 -26.71 -20.22 -6.50
CA GLU A 178 -27.61 -20.46 -7.63
C GLU A 178 -26.99 -20.03 -8.96
N ASP A 179 -26.38 -18.85 -9.01
CA ASP A 179 -25.66 -18.33 -10.18
C ASP A 179 -24.50 -19.26 -10.58
N LEU A 180 -23.72 -19.74 -9.60
CA LEU A 180 -22.63 -20.69 -9.84
C LEU A 180 -23.13 -22.04 -10.38
N GLN A 181 -24.22 -22.57 -9.80
CA GLN A 181 -24.82 -23.81 -10.29
C GLN A 181 -25.37 -23.64 -11.71
N MET A 182 -25.96 -22.49 -12.02
CA MET A 182 -26.44 -22.16 -13.36
C MET A 182 -25.27 -22.10 -14.36
N ALA A 183 -24.18 -21.44 -13.98
CA ALA A 183 -22.97 -21.38 -14.81
C ALA A 183 -22.37 -22.78 -15.05
N PHE A 184 -22.30 -23.64 -14.04
CA PHE A 184 -21.81 -25.01 -14.21
C PHE A 184 -22.68 -25.83 -15.15
N ARG A 185 -24.01 -25.73 -15.06
CA ARG A 185 -24.92 -26.41 -15.99
C ARG A 185 -24.69 -25.95 -17.44
N GLU A 186 -24.46 -24.65 -17.64
CA GLU A 186 -24.22 -24.12 -18.98
C GLU A 186 -22.85 -24.54 -19.54
N LEU A 187 -21.81 -24.60 -18.71
CA LEU A 187 -20.48 -25.12 -19.10
C LEU A 187 -20.53 -26.61 -19.46
N GLU A 188 -21.26 -27.40 -18.67
CA GLU A 188 -21.50 -28.83 -18.91
C GLU A 188 -22.25 -29.06 -20.22
N LYS A 189 -23.36 -28.33 -20.43
CA LYS A 189 -24.18 -28.41 -21.65
C LYS A 189 -23.38 -28.09 -22.91
N ARG A 190 -22.42 -27.17 -22.83
CA ARG A 190 -21.57 -26.77 -23.95
C ARG A 190 -20.32 -27.65 -24.11
N GLY A 191 -20.10 -28.61 -23.22
CA GLY A 191 -18.93 -29.49 -23.26
C GLY A 191 -17.60 -28.74 -23.13
N LEU A 192 -17.60 -27.56 -22.50
CA LEU A 192 -16.42 -26.69 -22.44
C LEU A 192 -15.42 -27.10 -21.36
N VAL A 193 -15.84 -27.92 -20.41
CA VAL A 193 -15.05 -28.33 -19.24
C VAL A 193 -15.26 -29.82 -18.99
N PRO A 194 -14.20 -30.61 -18.72
CA PRO A 194 -14.33 -32.01 -18.35
C PRO A 194 -15.20 -32.23 -17.11
N GLU A 195 -16.00 -33.30 -17.10
CA GLU A 195 -16.91 -33.64 -16.00
C GLU A 195 -16.20 -33.74 -14.64
N GLN A 196 -14.97 -34.28 -14.63
CA GLN A 196 -14.11 -34.36 -13.44
C GLN A 196 -13.74 -32.99 -12.82
N ASP A 197 -13.66 -31.93 -13.63
CA ASP A 197 -13.36 -30.58 -13.15
C ASP A 197 -14.64 -29.92 -12.62
N LEU A 198 -15.80 -30.19 -13.23
CA LEU A 198 -17.10 -29.76 -12.75
C LEU A 198 -17.47 -30.42 -11.41
N LEU A 199 -17.19 -31.71 -11.24
CA LEU A 199 -17.40 -32.41 -9.97
C LEU A 199 -16.53 -31.83 -8.86
N ARG A 200 -15.25 -31.55 -9.15
CA ARG A 200 -14.35 -30.87 -8.20
C ARG A 200 -14.84 -29.45 -7.87
N ALA A 201 -15.29 -28.70 -8.88
CA ALA A 201 -15.82 -27.36 -8.72
C ALA A 201 -17.07 -27.31 -7.80
N ARG A 202 -17.99 -28.27 -7.94
CA ARG A 202 -19.21 -28.38 -7.12
C ARG A 202 -18.93 -28.68 -5.64
N GLN A 203 -17.78 -29.26 -5.32
CA GLN A 203 -17.36 -29.57 -3.95
C GLN A 203 -16.65 -28.40 -3.25
N GLN A 204 -16.31 -27.33 -3.98
CA GLN A 204 -15.62 -26.18 -3.41
C GLN A 204 -16.58 -25.20 -2.74
N GLN A 205 -16.14 -24.58 -1.66
CA GLN A 205 -16.89 -23.52 -0.99
C GLN A 205 -16.95 -22.25 -1.85
N VAL A 206 -18.07 -21.52 -1.74
CA VAL A 206 -18.29 -20.24 -2.41
C VAL A 206 -17.15 -19.25 -2.09
N GLY A 207 -16.55 -18.67 -3.14
CA GLY A 207 -15.41 -17.77 -3.03
C GLY A 207 -14.05 -18.46 -3.25
N MET A 208 -13.91 -19.75 -2.93
CA MET A 208 -12.67 -20.51 -3.12
C MET A 208 -12.52 -21.09 -4.53
N LEU A 209 -13.63 -21.15 -5.27
CA LEU A 209 -13.65 -21.66 -6.64
C LEU A 209 -12.62 -20.98 -7.55
N GLY A 210 -12.51 -19.64 -7.47
CA GLY A 210 -11.54 -18.89 -8.26
C GLY A 210 -10.09 -19.22 -7.89
N ILE A 211 -9.82 -19.56 -6.64
CA ILE A 211 -8.47 -19.93 -6.16
C ILE A 211 -8.08 -21.34 -6.64
N VAL A 212 -9.02 -22.28 -6.62
CA VAL A 212 -8.78 -23.68 -6.98
C VAL A 212 -8.78 -23.89 -8.50
N MET A 213 -9.57 -23.11 -9.24
CA MET A 213 -9.73 -23.27 -10.69
C MET A 213 -8.84 -22.33 -11.50
N ALA A 214 -8.49 -21.14 -10.99
CA ALA A 214 -7.57 -20.21 -11.65
C ALA A 214 -6.17 -20.30 -11.06
N LEU A 215 -5.60 -21.52 -11.02
CA LEU A 215 -4.19 -21.68 -10.65
C LEU A 215 -3.33 -21.00 -11.72
N ARG A 216 -2.97 -19.73 -11.49
CA ARG A 216 -1.97 -19.02 -12.29
C ARG A 216 -0.70 -19.87 -12.34
N GLU A 217 -0.11 -20.06 -13.52
CA GLU A 217 1.18 -20.74 -13.63
C GLU A 217 2.27 -20.05 -12.79
N GLY A 218 2.18 -18.72 -12.60
CA GLY A 218 3.03 -17.97 -11.67
C GLY A 218 2.81 -18.20 -10.17
N LEU A 219 1.80 -18.99 -9.76
CA LEU A 219 1.60 -19.42 -8.37
C LEU A 219 2.16 -20.83 -8.10
N LYS A 220 2.52 -21.60 -9.13
CA LYS A 220 3.20 -22.89 -8.95
C LYS A 220 4.60 -22.70 -8.35
N SER A 221 5.32 -21.66 -8.76
CA SER A 221 6.69 -21.38 -8.29
C SER A 221 6.79 -20.84 -6.85
N ALA A 222 5.67 -20.62 -6.15
CA ALA A 222 5.65 -20.17 -4.75
C ALA A 222 5.37 -21.33 -3.77
N ARG A 223 5.16 -22.54 -4.29
CA ARG A 223 4.86 -23.76 -3.53
C ARG A 223 6.03 -24.75 -3.46
N ASP A 224 7.06 -24.51 -4.28
CA ASP A 224 8.35 -25.19 -4.29
C ASP A 224 9.41 -24.30 -3.63
#